data_AF-A0A376F958-F1
#
_entry.id   AF-A0A376F958-F1
#
_cell.length_a   1.000
_cell.length_b   1.000
_cell.length_c   1.000
_cell.angle_alpha   90.00
_cell.angle_beta   90.00
_cell.angle_gamma   90.00
#
_symmetry.space_group_name_H-M   'P 1'
#
loop_
_entity.id
_entity.type
_entity.pdbx_description
1 polymer ?
#
loop_
_entity_poly.entity_id
_entity_poly.type
_entity_poly.pdbx_seq_one_letter_code
_entity_poly.pdbx_strand_id
1 'polypeptide(L)' 'MFRKEYAEVFEGTPEWKTINVVGSDTYDWQDDSTYIRLSPFFDEMLAEPATA' A
#
# COMPACT_ATOMS: atom_id res chain seq x y z
N MET A 1 -1.96 30.72 10.92
CA MET A 1 -2.94 29.70 10.49
C MET A 1 -2.27 28.69 9.56
N PHE A 2 -1.98 29.00 8.29
CA PHE A 2 -1.38 28.04 7.35
C PHE A 2 -0.08 27.34 7.78
N ARG A 3 0.88 28.07 8.38
CA ARG A 3 2.15 27.47 8.84
C ARG A 3 1.95 26.40 9.93
N LYS A 4 0.94 26.57 10.78
CA LYS A 4 0.65 25.63 11.86
C LYS A 4 0.07 24.34 11.28
N GLU A 5 -0.96 24.46 10.45
CA GLU A 5 -1.61 23.28 9.85
C GLU A 5 -0.63 22.47 8.99
N TYR A 6 0.25 23.12 8.22
CA TYR A 6 1.30 22.44 7.45
C TYR A 6 2.42 21.83 8.30
N ALA A 7 2.62 22.30 9.54
CA ALA A 7 3.59 21.67 10.43
C ALA A 7 3.08 20.32 10.96
N GLU A 8 1.76 20.12 10.99
CA GLU A 8 1.12 18.95 11.62
C GLU A 8 0.71 17.86 10.60
N VAL A 9 0.82 18.10 9.28
CA VAL A 9 0.40 17.13 8.24
C VAL A 9 1.14 15.80 8.28
N PHE A 10 2.37 15.78 8.81
CA PHE A 10 3.18 14.56 8.93
C PHE A 10 3.03 13.88 10.29
N GLU A 11 2.42 14.53 11.27
CA GLU A 11 2.15 13.93 12.57
C GLU A 11 1.11 12.82 12.41
N GLY A 12 -0.02 13.10 11.76
CA GLY A 12 -1.14 12.17 11.68
C GLY A 12 -1.89 12.03 13.02
N THR A 13 -3.05 11.38 13.00
CA THR A 13 -3.88 11.22 14.20
C THR A 13 -3.39 10.06 15.08
N PRO A 14 -3.75 10.02 16.38
CA PRO A 14 -3.41 8.89 17.25
C PRO A 14 -3.85 7.54 16.68
N GLU A 15 -5.05 7.47 16.08
CA GLU A 15 -5.56 6.25 15.45
C GLU A 15 -4.63 5.78 14.33
N TRP A 16 -4.16 6.70 13.49
CA TRP A 16 -3.22 6.41 12.41
C TRP A 16 -1.88 5.91 12.94
N LYS A 17 -1.35 6.54 13.99
CA LYS A 17 -0.07 6.17 14.63
C LYS A 17 -0.13 4.80 15.32
N THR A 18 -1.31 4.32 15.72
CA THR A 18 -1.46 3.01 16.40
C THR A 18 -1.53 1.81 15.45
N ILE A 19 -1.62 2.03 14.15
CA ILE A 19 -1.64 0.95 13.17
C ILE A 19 -0.25 0.32 13.13
N ASN A 20 -0.16 -0.96 13.52
CA ASN A 20 1.08 -1.72 13.43
C ASN A 20 1.36 -2.06 11.97
N VAL A 21 2.50 -1.59 11.47
CA VAL A 21 2.99 -1.91 10.13
C VAL A 21 4.40 -2.47 10.23
N VAL A 22 4.70 -3.44 9.36
CA VAL A 22 6.05 -4.00 9.21
C VAL A 22 6.64 -3.41 7.93
N GLY A 23 7.84 -2.82 8.01
CA GLY A 23 8.55 -2.36 6.83
C GLY A 23 8.95 -3.54 5.96
N SER A 24 8.56 -3.52 4.69
CA SER A 24 8.84 -4.58 3.71
C SER A 24 8.89 -3.98 2.30
N ASP A 25 9.68 -4.59 1.42
CA ASP A 25 9.74 -4.21 -0.01
C ASP A 25 8.51 -4.69 -0.78
N THR A 26 7.88 -5.78 -0.31
CA THR A 26 6.69 -6.38 -0.90
C THR A 26 5.55 -6.46 0.09
N TYR A 27 4.31 -6.46 -0.41
CA TYR A 27 3.12 -6.59 0.40
C TYR A 27 2.91 -8.06 0.84
N ASP A 28 2.60 -8.27 2.12
CA ASP A 28 2.28 -9.59 2.69
C ASP A 28 0.79 -9.91 2.45
N TRP A 29 0.51 -10.63 1.38
CA TRP A 29 -0.86 -10.97 0.98
C TRP A 29 -1.49 -11.95 1.98
N GLN A 30 -2.68 -11.62 2.47
CA GLN A 30 -3.45 -12.49 3.37
C GLN A 30 -4.55 -13.23 2.60
N ASP A 31 -4.50 -14.56 2.62
CA ASP A 31 -5.42 -15.44 1.88
C ASP A 31 -6.89 -15.30 2.33
N ASP A 32 -7.12 -14.98 3.60
CA ASP A 32 -8.44 -14.78 4.20
C ASP A 32 -8.95 -13.33 4.07
N SER A 33 -8.17 -12.44 3.46
CA SER A 33 -8.57 -11.05 3.28
C SER A 33 -9.75 -10.92 2.33
N THR A 34 -10.78 -10.21 2.80
CA THR A 34 -11.95 -9.83 2.00
C THR A 34 -11.81 -8.44 1.37
N TYR A 35 -10.78 -7.68 1.75
CA TYR A 35 -10.56 -6.29 1.33
C TYR A 35 -9.40 -6.11 0.35
N ILE A 36 -8.32 -6.88 0.52
CA ILE A 36 -7.08 -6.72 -0.25
C ILE A 36 -6.67 -8.10 -0.78
N ARG A 37 -6.57 -8.25 -2.10
CA ARG A 37 -6.15 -9.49 -2.76
C ARG A 37 -5.16 -9.21 -3.89
N LEU A 38 -4.24 -10.15 -4.10
CA LEU A 38 -3.33 -10.12 -5.23
C LEU A 38 -4.13 -10.35 -6.51
N SER A 39 -4.13 -9.35 -7.40
CA SER A 39 -4.86 -9.46 -8.65
C SER A 39 -4.07 -10.31 -9.65
N PRO A 40 -4.72 -11.21 -10.41
CA PRO A 40 -4.03 -12.13 -11.32
C PRO A 40 -3.56 -11.49 -12.63
N PHE A 41 -3.63 -10.15 -12.75
CA PHE A 41 -3.34 -9.43 -14.00
C PHE A 41 -1.94 -9.70 -14.57
N PHE A 42 -1.00 -10.12 -13.73
CA PHE A 42 0.40 -10.30 -14.10
C PHE A 42 0.86 -11.76 -14.03
N ASP A 43 0.01 -12.71 -13.66
CA ASP A 43 0.41 -14.11 -13.46
C ASP A 43 0.98 -14.75 -14.73
N GLU A 44 0.50 -14.32 -15.89
CA GLU A 44 0.92 -14.78 -17.21
C GLU A 44 1.67 -13.70 -18.01
N MET A 45 2.05 -12.58 -17.36
CA MET A 45 2.73 -11.49 -18.04
C MET A 45 4.15 -11.90 -18.44
N LEU A 46 4.41 -11.86 -19.74
CA LEU A 46 5.74 -12.09 -20.29
C LEU A 46 6.64 -10.86 -20.09
N ALA A 47 7.95 -11.10 -20.02
CA ALA A 47 8.95 -10.04 -19.93
C ALA A 47 8.94 -9.12 -21.17
N GLU A 48 8.61 -9.68 -22.33
CA GLU A 48 8.42 -8.95 -23.58
C GLU A 48 6.96 -9.08 -24.04
N PRO A 49 6.35 -8.02 -24.59
CA PRO A 49 4.97 -8.07 -25.07
C PRO A 49 4.83 -9.03 -26.25
N ALA A 50 3.68 -9.70 -26.35
CA ALA A 50 3.37 -10.51 -27.51
C ALA A 50 3.33 -9.64 -28.77
N THR A 51 4.05 -10.06 -29.81
CA THR A 51 3.95 -9.44 -31.14
C THR A 51 2.54 -9.66 -31.69
N ALA A 52 1.95 -8.59 -32.24
CA ALA A 52 0.61 -8.59 -32.82
C ALA A 52 0.50 -9.47 -34.09
#